data_AF-A0A0C9TDS3-F1
#
_entry.id   AF-A0A0C9TDS3-F1
#
_cell.length_a   1.000
_cell.length_b   1.000
_cell.length_c   1.000
_cell.angle_alpha   90.00
_cell.angle_beta   90.00
_cell.angle_gamma   90.00
#
_symmetry.space_group_name_H-M   'P 1'
#
loop_
_entity.id
_entity.type
_entity.pdbx_description
1 polymer ?
#
loop_
_entity_poly.entity_id
_entity_poly.type
_entity_poly.pdbx_seq_one_letter_code
_entity_poly.pdbx_strand_id
1 'polypeptide(L)'
;MLRSEWAAQVVTQTRPAPRQSKHKADEEISKIIELEKLVGARAHMVRSLELRFISNQVHDVESFEIEIADACSQHNNLLETLRRRQEGLGVTGHAKLVAL
;
A
#
# COMPACT_ATOMS: atom_id res chain seq x y z
N MET A 1 -21.46 6.84 -51.15
CA MET A 1 -21.65 5.70 -50.23
C MET A 1 -20.32 5.06 -49.82
N LEU A 2 -19.49 4.59 -50.75
CA LEU A 2 -18.22 3.88 -50.44
C LEU A 2 -17.19 4.64 -49.57
N ARG A 3 -17.08 5.97 -49.73
CA ARG A 3 -16.12 6.78 -48.95
C ARG A 3 -16.51 6.91 -47.47
N SER A 4 -17.80 6.91 -47.18
CA SER A 4 -18.33 7.04 -45.81
C SER A 4 -18.12 5.75 -45.02
N GLU A 5 -18.31 4.60 -45.67
CA GLU A 5 -18.06 3.27 -45.09
C GLU A 5 -16.57 3.04 -44.84
N TRP A 6 -15.70 3.44 -45.78
CA TRP A 6 -14.26 3.35 -45.60
C TRP A 6 -13.76 4.24 -44.45
N ALA A 7 -14.28 5.47 -44.33
CA ALA A 7 -13.95 6.36 -43.22
C ALA A 7 -14.37 5.78 -41.86
N ALA A 8 -15.56 5.18 -41.78
CA ALA A 8 -16.01 4.51 -40.56
C ALA A 8 -15.13 3.31 -40.21
N GLN A 9 -14.74 2.50 -41.20
CA GLN A 9 -13.87 1.35 -41.02
C GLN A 9 -12.48 1.76 -40.53
N VAL A 10 -11.88 2.80 -41.12
CA VAL A 10 -10.59 3.35 -40.70
C VAL A 10 -10.66 3.88 -39.28
N VAL A 11 -11.71 4.63 -38.90
CA VAL A 11 -11.88 5.13 -37.52
C VAL A 11 -12.02 3.98 -36.52
N THR A 12 -12.71 2.91 -36.89
CA THR A 12 -12.92 1.76 -36.00
C THR A 12 -11.63 0.95 -35.83
N GLN A 13 -10.83 0.81 -36.89
CA GLN A 13 -9.56 0.06 -36.89
C GLN A 13 -8.38 0.86 -36.31
N THR A 14 -8.40 2.19 -36.44
CA THR A 14 -7.36 3.08 -35.90
C THR A 14 -7.73 3.69 -34.56
N ARG A 15 -8.91 3.33 -34.01
CA ARG A 15 -9.30 3.76 -32.66
C ARG A 15 -8.23 3.27 -31.68
N PRO A 16 -7.48 4.18 -31.05
CA PRO A 16 -6.46 3.77 -30.10
C PRO A 16 -7.15 2.98 -29.00
N ALA A 17 -6.54 1.85 -28.62
CA ALA A 17 -7.03 1.04 -27.52
C ALA A 17 -7.32 1.94 -26.31
N PRO A 18 -8.43 1.73 -25.57
CA PRO A 18 -8.75 2.52 -24.39
C PRO A 18 -7.51 2.63 -23.51
N ARG A 19 -7.05 3.87 -23.25
CA ARG A 19 -5.89 4.15 -22.38
C ARG A 19 -6.25 3.83 -20.93
N GLN A 20 -6.47 2.56 -20.59
CA GLN A 20 -7.05 2.18 -19.30
C GLN A 20 -6.05 1.84 -18.20
N SER A 21 -4.74 1.83 -18.44
CA SER A 21 -3.82 1.24 -17.45
C SER A 21 -2.48 1.92 -17.22
N LYS A 22 -2.08 2.94 -18.00
CA LYS A 22 -0.70 3.45 -17.90
C LYS A 22 -0.33 4.12 -16.57
N HIS A 23 -1.31 4.63 -15.81
CA HIS A 23 -1.04 5.33 -14.54
C HIS A 23 -1.64 4.67 -13.30
N LYS A 24 -2.59 3.74 -13.46
CA LYS A 24 -3.24 3.12 -12.31
C LYS A 24 -2.29 2.24 -11.51
N ALA A 25 -1.41 1.51 -12.19
CA ALA A 25 -0.38 0.71 -11.53
C ALA A 25 0.62 1.60 -10.78
N ASP A 26 1.12 2.66 -11.42
CA ASP A 26 2.05 3.62 -10.81
C ASP A 26 1.43 4.33 -9.59
N GLU A 27 0.14 4.66 -9.67
CA GLU A 27 -0.61 5.27 -8.58
C GLU A 27 -0.79 4.31 -7.40
N GLU A 28 -1.12 3.04 -7.65
CA GLU A 28 -1.23 2.04 -6.59
C GLU A 28 0.12 1.71 -5.95
N ILE A 29 1.20 1.64 -6.74
CA ILE A 29 2.57 1.50 -6.22
C ILE A 29 2.93 2.69 -5.32
N SER A 30 2.60 3.91 -5.75
CA SER A 30 2.84 5.12 -4.94
C SER A 30 2.07 5.07 -3.62
N LYS A 31 0.80 4.63 -3.64
CA LYS A 31 -0.01 4.44 -2.42
C LYS A 31 0.58 3.39 -1.48
N ILE A 32 1.14 2.31 -2.02
CA ILE A 32 1.81 1.27 -1.21
C ILE A 32 3.08 1.83 -0.55
N ILE A 33 3.90 2.57 -1.27
CA ILE A 33 5.11 3.20 -0.72
C ILE A 33 4.75 4.16 0.43
N GLU A 34 3.72 4.98 0.27
CA GLU A 34 3.25 5.86 1.35
C GLU A 34 2.71 5.06 2.55
N LEU A 35 2.01 3.95 2.30
CA LEU A 35 1.53 3.06 3.35
C LEU A 35 2.68 2.37 4.10
N GLU A 36 3.74 1.96 3.41
CA GLU A 36 4.96 1.39 4.01
C GLU A 36 5.65 2.40 4.93
N LYS A 37 5.78 3.66 4.49
CA LYS A 37 6.30 4.74 5.33
C LYS A 37 5.46 4.92 6.60
N LEU A 38 4.13 4.88 6.47
CA LEU A 38 3.21 5.03 7.59
C LEU A 38 3.33 3.86 8.57
N VAL A 39 3.42 2.62 8.07
CA VAL A 39 3.69 1.42 8.87
C VAL A 39 4.99 1.58 9.66
N GLY A 40 6.06 2.03 9.00
CA GLY A 40 7.36 2.30 9.64
C GLY A 40 7.29 3.38 10.72
N ALA A 41 6.60 4.49 10.46
CA ALA A 41 6.40 5.55 11.45
C ALA A 41 5.63 5.05 12.67
N ARG A 42 4.60 4.21 12.48
CA ARG A 42 3.85 3.61 13.59
C ARG A 42 4.68 2.59 14.38
N ALA A 43 5.47 1.76 13.71
CA ALA A 43 6.42 0.85 14.37
C ALA A 43 7.42 1.61 15.24
N HIS A 44 7.93 2.74 14.75
CA HIS A 44 8.81 3.61 15.54
C HIS A 44 8.12 4.18 16.78
N MET A 45 6.82 4.56 16.68
CA MET A 45 6.08 5.02 17.85
C MET A 45 5.90 3.91 18.89
N VAL A 46 5.49 2.71 18.48
CA VAL A 46 5.37 1.55 19.38
C VAL A 46 6.69 1.31 20.10
N ARG A 47 7.80 1.26 19.36
CA ARG A 47 9.14 1.11 19.94
C ARG A 47 9.51 2.23 20.91
N SER A 48 9.09 3.47 20.63
CA SER A 48 9.33 4.61 21.52
C SER A 48 8.55 4.47 22.84
N LEU A 49 7.32 3.95 22.78
CA LEU A 49 6.52 3.64 23.98
C LEU A 49 7.16 2.52 24.80
N GLU A 50 7.58 1.44 24.15
CA GLU A 50 8.30 0.33 24.81
C GLU A 50 9.57 0.83 25.52
N LEU A 51 10.35 1.71 24.87
CA LEU A 51 11.55 2.29 25.47
C LEU A 51 11.23 3.17 26.69
N ARG A 52 10.14 3.95 26.66
CA ARG A 52 9.66 4.72 27.83
C ARG A 52 9.32 3.80 29.00
N PHE A 53 8.66 2.68 28.71
CA PHE A 53 8.32 1.68 29.72
C PHE A 53 9.58 1.06 30.34
N ILE A 54 10.51 0.58 29.52
CA ILE A 54 11.78 -0.02 29.98
C ILE A 54 12.62 0.98 30.78
N SER A 55 12.58 2.26 30.41
CA SER A 55 13.30 3.34 31.09
C SER A 55 12.62 3.82 32.38
N ASN A 56 11.53 3.16 32.80
CA ASN A 56 10.74 3.51 33.98
C ASN A 56 10.22 4.96 33.95
N GLN A 57 9.93 5.47 32.74
CA GLN A 57 9.40 6.82 32.49
C GLN A 57 7.86 6.85 32.41
N VAL A 58 7.21 5.77 32.85
CA VAL A 58 5.76 5.65 32.88
C VAL A 58 5.30 5.91 34.32
N HIS A 59 4.47 6.93 34.51
CA HIS A 59 3.97 7.34 35.83
C HIS A 59 2.50 6.95 36.03
N ASP A 60 1.76 6.86 34.93
CA ASP A 60 0.39 6.37 34.88
C ASP A 60 0.36 5.12 33.99
N VAL A 61 0.29 3.95 34.64
CA VAL A 61 0.38 2.65 33.96
C VAL A 61 -0.92 2.34 33.21
N GLU A 62 -2.08 2.68 33.77
CA GLU A 62 -3.38 2.36 33.16
C GLU A 62 -3.57 3.12 31.85
N SER A 63 -3.29 4.44 31.85
CA SER A 63 -3.32 5.23 30.61
C SER A 63 -2.28 4.75 29.59
N PHE A 64 -1.11 4.34 30.05
CA PHE A 64 -0.04 3.84 29.18
C PHE A 64 -0.40 2.50 28.53
N GLU A 65 -1.03 1.58 29.26
CA GLU A 65 -1.52 0.30 28.71
C GLU A 65 -2.54 0.51 27.60
N ILE A 66 -3.42 1.50 27.74
CA ILE A 66 -4.36 1.90 26.68
C ILE A 66 -3.60 2.48 25.48
N GLU A 67 -2.64 3.38 25.71
CA GLU A 67 -1.85 4.03 24.66
C GLU A 67 -1.06 3.00 23.82
N ILE A 68 -0.38 2.05 24.47
CA ILE A 68 0.40 1.03 23.78
C ILE A 68 -0.49 0.02 23.07
N ALA A 69 -1.63 -0.38 23.66
CA ALA A 69 -2.59 -1.27 23.02
C ALA A 69 -3.18 -0.64 21.73
N ASP A 70 -3.55 0.64 21.79
CA ASP A 70 -4.04 1.38 20.63
C ASP A 70 -2.95 1.53 19.55
N ALA A 71 -1.73 1.89 19.95
CA ALA A 71 -0.59 1.99 19.03
C ALA A 71 -0.31 0.67 18.29
N CYS A 72 -0.32 -0.45 19.02
CA CYS A 72 -0.15 -1.80 18.45
C CYS A 72 -1.30 -2.18 17.53
N SER A 73 -2.55 -1.91 17.93
CA SER A 73 -3.74 -2.16 17.10
C SER A 73 -3.66 -1.40 15.77
N GLN A 74 -3.34 -0.10 15.83
CA GLN A 74 -3.17 0.73 14.63
C GLN A 74 -2.04 0.23 13.73
N HIS A 75 -0.90 -0.16 14.31
CA HIS A 75 0.21 -0.74 13.54
C HIS A 75 -0.22 -2.02 12.81
N ASN A 76 -0.87 -2.94 13.52
CA ASN A 76 -1.35 -4.20 12.93
C ASN A 76 -2.38 -3.98 11.83
N ASN A 77 -3.32 -3.04 12.01
CA ASN A 77 -4.32 -2.70 11.01
C ASN A 77 -3.68 -2.14 9.72
N LEU A 78 -2.66 -1.30 9.85
CA LEU A 78 -1.90 -0.77 8.72
C LEU A 78 -1.11 -1.88 8.01
N LEU A 79 -0.50 -2.78 8.77
CA LEU A 79 0.26 -3.91 8.24
C LEU A 79 -0.65 -4.89 7.47
N GLU A 80 -1.84 -5.19 7.99
CA GLU A 80 -2.84 -6.01 7.30
C GLU A 80 -3.35 -5.32 6.03
N THR A 81 -3.55 -4.00 6.06
CA THR A 81 -3.94 -3.23 4.87
C THR A 81 -2.85 -3.28 3.80
N LEU A 82 -1.59 -3.12 4.20
CA LEU A 82 -0.44 -3.18 3.32
C LEU A 82 -0.34 -4.56 2.67
N ARG A 83 -0.42 -5.62 3.48
CA ARG A 83 -0.41 -7.00 3.02
C ARG A 83 -1.49 -7.27 1.99
N ARG A 84 -2.74 -6.90 2.26
CA ARG A 84 -3.86 -7.10 1.31
C ARG A 84 -3.64 -6.36 -0.01
N ARG A 85 -3.05 -5.16 0.03
CA ARG A 85 -2.73 -4.39 -1.19
C ARG A 85 -1.58 -5.02 -1.97
N GLN A 86 -0.54 -5.50 -1.30
CA GLN A 86 0.55 -6.24 -1.92
C GLN A 86 0.04 -7.54 -2.57
N GLU A 87 -0.80 -8.30 -1.86
CA GLU A 87 -1.46 -9.51 -2.39
C GLU A 87 -2.34 -9.18 -3.61
N GLY A 88 -3.09 -8.09 -3.57
CA GLY A 88 -3.92 -7.61 -4.68
C GLY A 88 -3.13 -7.20 -5.94
N LEU A 89 -1.86 -6.82 -5.78
CA LEU A 89 -0.93 -6.57 -6.88
C LEU A 89 -0.15 -7.82 -7.33
N GLY A 90 -0.38 -8.98 -6.70
CA GLY A 90 0.38 -10.20 -6.96
C GLY A 90 1.80 -10.17 -6.39
N VAL A 91 2.10 -9.23 -5.48
CA VAL A 91 3.34 -9.18 -4.69
C VAL A 91 3.21 -10.15 -3.52
N THR A 92 2.93 -11.41 -3.81
CA THR A 92 3.01 -12.50 -2.83
C THR A 92 4.42 -13.08 -2.88
N GLY A 93 5.30 -12.49 -2.07
CA GLY A 93 6.57 -13.11 -1.70
C GLY A 93 7.76 -12.65 -2.52
N HIS A 94 8.75 -12.15 -1.81
CA HIS A 94 10.11 -11.86 -2.25
C HIS A 94 10.91 -13.07 -2.80
N ALA A 95 10.30 -14.20 -3.21
CA ALA A 95 11.03 -15.46 -3.37
C ALA A 95 10.67 -16.30 -4.61
N LYS A 96 10.74 -15.71 -5.81
CA LYS A 96 11.04 -16.50 -7.02
C LYS A 96 11.89 -15.74 -8.04
N LEU A 97 12.87 -14.97 -7.55
CA LEU A 97 13.96 -14.42 -8.36
C LEU A 97 15.34 -14.78 -7.76
N VAL A 98 15.50 -16.04 -7.38
CA VAL A 98 16.81 -16.71 -7.44
C VAL A 98 16.66 -17.83 -8.47
N ALA A 99 16.74 -17.42 -9.72
CA ALA A 99 17.06 -18.29 -10.83
C ALA A 99 17.89 -17.43 -11.78
N LEU A 100 19.21 -17.44 -11.55
CA LEU A 100 20.28 -17.56 -12.53
C LEU A 100 21.62 -17.62 -11.76
#